data_AF-A0A3L7Q776-F1
#
_entry.id   AF-A0A3L7Q776-F1
#
_cell.length_a   1.000
_cell.length_b   1.000
_cell.length_c   1.000
_cell.angle_alpha   90.00
_cell.angle_beta   90.00
_cell.angle_gamma   90.00
#
_symmetry.space_group_name_H-M   'P 1'
#
loop_
_entity.id
_entity.type
_entity.pdbx_description
1 polymer ?
#
loop_
_entity_poly.entity_id
_entity_poly.type
_entity_poly.pdbx_seq_one_letter_code
_entity_poly.pdbx_strand_id
1 'polypeptide(L)' 'MPPDLEPPDELEVGVTELRDSLGFTVRHVAKSGVPVVVRRYRRAEVVLVPLPEWRRLKQLEAELCDPDPFMFDDEL' A
#
# COMPACT_ATOMS: atom_id res chain seq x y z
N MET A 1 15.08 0.52 -22.15
CA MET A 1 14.21 0.13 -21.03
C MET A 1 15.14 -0.35 -19.92
N PRO A 2 15.18 0.29 -18.74
CA PRO A 2 15.97 -0.24 -17.65
C PRO A 2 15.33 -1.55 -17.17
N PRO A 3 16.13 -2.61 -16.94
CA PRO A 3 15.66 -3.86 -16.39
C PRO A 3 15.50 -3.72 -14.86
N ASP A 4 14.59 -4.51 -14.29
CA ASP A 4 14.65 -4.99 -12.90
C ASP A 4 14.25 -4.03 -11.76
N LEU A 5 13.01 -3.49 -11.81
CA LEU A 5 12.22 -3.42 -10.58
C LEU A 5 11.32 -4.65 -10.56
N GLU A 6 11.83 -5.77 -10.03
CA GLU A 6 10.93 -6.82 -9.55
C GLU A 6 9.99 -6.15 -8.52
N PRO A 7 8.65 -6.25 -8.69
CA PRO A 7 7.75 -5.72 -7.68
C PRO A 7 8.14 -6.35 -6.34
N PRO A 8 8.19 -5.57 -5.24
CA PRO A 8 8.52 -6.13 -3.94
C PRO A 8 7.63 -7.35 -3.70
N ASP A 9 8.19 -8.46 -3.21
CA ASP A 9 7.46 -9.71 -2.95
C ASP A 9 6.11 -9.41 -2.29
N GLU A 10 5.04 -9.38 -3.08
CA GLU A 10 3.70 -9.06 -2.60
C GLU A 10 3.12 -10.34 -2.02
N LEU A 11 3.16 -10.42 -0.69
CA LEU A 11 2.59 -11.56 0.00
C LEU A 11 1.07 -11.42 0.01
N GLU A 12 0.37 -12.31 -0.69
CA GLU A 12 -1.10 -12.32 -0.72
C GLU A 12 -1.70 -13.33 0.27
N VAL A 13 -2.68 -12.89 1.05
CA VAL A 13 -3.38 -13.75 2.02
C VAL A 13 -4.89 -13.61 1.89
N GLY A 14 -5.60 -14.74 1.88
CA GLY A 14 -7.06 -14.74 1.90
C GLY A 14 -7.62 -14.28 3.25
N VAL A 15 -8.72 -13.52 3.26
CA VAL A 15 -9.32 -12.98 4.50
C VAL A 15 -9.66 -14.07 5.53
N THR A 16 -10.05 -15.27 5.07
CA THR A 16 -10.31 -16.41 5.94
C THR A 16 -9.04 -16.91 6.62
N GLU A 17 -7.94 -17.06 5.88
CA GLU A 17 -6.64 -17.47 6.41
C GLU A 17 -6.02 -16.39 7.31
N LEU A 18 -6.18 -15.12 6.94
CA LEU A 18 -5.73 -13.99 7.74
C LEU A 18 -6.38 -13.98 9.12
N ARG A 19 -7.66 -14.37 9.21
CA ARG A 19 -8.37 -14.42 10.49
C ARG A 19 -7.70 -15.37 11.49
N ASP A 20 -7.18 -16.49 11.01
CA ASP A 20 -6.54 -17.50 11.85
C ASP A 20 -5.07 -17.15 12.15
N SER A 21 -4.45 -16.30 11.32
CA SER A 21 -3.02 -15.96 11.37
C SER A 21 -2.71 -14.49 11.72
N LEU A 22 -3.73 -13.67 12.06
CA LEU A 22 -3.64 -12.21 12.13
C LEU A 22 -2.44 -11.71 12.94
N GLY A 23 -2.21 -12.27 14.13
CA GLY A 23 -1.10 -11.86 14.99
C GLY A 23 0.28 -12.11 14.37
N PHE A 24 0.45 -13.22 13.64
CA PHE A 24 1.68 -13.53 12.92
C PHE A 24 1.87 -12.62 11.72
N THR A 25 0.81 -12.39 10.94
CA THR A 25 0.84 -11.53 9.74
C THR A 25 1.17 -10.09 10.12
N VAL A 26 0.51 -9.53 11.14
CA VAL A 26 0.80 -8.17 11.63
C VAL A 26 2.24 -8.08 12.16
N ARG A 27 2.72 -9.09 12.88
CA ARG A 27 4.11 -9.12 13.37
C ARG A 27 5.11 -9.21 12.21
N HIS A 28 4.80 -9.96 11.15
CA HIS A 28 5.62 -10.03 9.95
C HIS A 28 5.72 -8.65 9.31
N VAL A 29 4.58 -8.03 8.95
CA VAL A 29 4.53 -6.69 8.33
C VAL A 29 5.31 -5.66 9.15
N ALA A 30 5.11 -5.64 10.47
CA ALA A 30 5.79 -4.70 11.36
C ALA A 30 7.32 -4.89 11.42
N LYS A 31 7.82 -6.11 11.19
CA LYS A 31 9.26 -6.43 11.26
C LYS A 31 9.95 -6.36 9.91
N SER A 32 9.30 -6.85 8.86
CA SER A 32 9.86 -6.93 7.51
C SER A 32 9.65 -5.63 6.73
N GLY A 33 8.62 -4.85 7.07
CA GLY A 33 8.18 -3.73 6.25
C GLY A 33 7.52 -4.15 4.93
N VAL A 34 7.43 -5.45 4.66
CA VAL A 34 6.83 -5.99 3.43
C VAL A 34 5.31 -5.88 3.54
N PRO A 35 4.64 -5.21 2.58
CA PRO A 35 3.20 -5.12 2.55
C PRO A 35 2.56 -6.49 2.31
N VAL A 36 1.39 -6.72 2.91
CA VAL A 36 0.59 -7.93 2.69
C VAL A 36 -0.73 -7.54 2.08
N VAL A 37 -1.04 -8.09 0.91
CA VAL A 37 -2.33 -7.87 0.23
C VAL A 37 -3.34 -8.87 0.79
N VAL A 38 -4.47 -8.34 1.29
CA VAL A 38 -5.57 -9.16 1.80
C VAL A 38 -6.64 -9.26 0.74
N ARG A 39 -6.93 -10.50 0.34
CA ARG A 39 -7.94 -10.79 -0.68
C ARG A 39 -9.20 -11.39 -0.07
N ARG A 40 -10.35 -10.98 -0.60
CA ARG A 40 -11.63 -11.65 -0.36
C ARG A 40 -12.11 -12.25 -1.67
N TYR A 41 -12.28 -13.58 -1.68
CA TYR A 41 -12.47 -14.36 -2.90
C TYR A 41 -11.31 -14.14 -3.90
N ARG A 42 -11.60 -13.53 -5.06
CA ARG A 42 -10.63 -13.23 -6.13
C ARG A 42 -10.23 -11.76 -6.21
N ARG A 43 -10.62 -10.93 -5.23
CA ARG A 43 -10.39 -9.48 -5.27
C ARG A 43 -9.48 -9.05 -4.12
N ALA A 44 -8.43 -8.30 -4.45
CA ALA A 44 -7.66 -7.54 -3.47
C ALA A 44 -8.56 -6.46 -2.84
N GLU A 45 -8.70 -6.50 -1.51
CA GLU A 45 -9.66 -5.65 -0.80
C GLU A 45 -8.93 -4.62 0.08
N VAL A 46 -7.87 -5.03 0.79
CA VAL A 46 -7.06 -4.14 1.63
C VAL A 46 -5.59 -4.53 1.60
N VAL A 47 -4.70 -3.61 1.95
CA VAL A 47 -3.26 -3.85 2.12
C VAL A 47 -2.86 -3.55 3.56
N LEU A 48 -2.12 -4.46 4.16
CA LEU A 48 -1.51 -4.28 5.48
C LEU A 48 -0.11 -3.71 5.31
N VAL A 49 0.15 -2.57 5.96
CA VAL A 49 1.44 -1.89 5.99
C VAL A 49 1.78 -1.44 7.42
N PRO A 50 3.06 -1.20 7.74
CA PRO A 50 3.43 -0.54 8.98
C PRO A 50 2.76 0.84 9.10
N LEU A 51 2.29 1.17 10.30
CA LEU A 51 1.64 2.47 10.56
C LEU A 51 2.52 3.69 10.20
N PRO A 52 3.84 3.71 10.48
CA PRO A 52 4.70 4.82 10.04
C PRO A 52 4.74 4.98 8.52
N GLU A 53 4.77 3.86 7.79
CA GLU A 53 4.77 3.87 6.32
C GLU A 53 3.46 4.44 5.78
N TRP A 54 2.32 4.00 6.34
CA TRP A 54 1.02 4.57 5.99
C TRP A 54 0.97 6.08 6.21
N ARG A 55 1.46 6.57 7.36
CA ARG A 55 1.49 8.01 7.66
C ARG A 55 2.36 8.78 6.67
N ARG A 56 3.51 8.24 6.30
CA ARG A 56 4.40 8.82 5.30
C ARG A 56 3.72 8.92 3.94
N LEU A 57 3.07 7.84 3.49
CA LEU A 57 2.34 7.83 2.22
C LEU A 57 1.22 8.88 2.20
N LYS A 58 0.47 9.01 3.31
CA LYS A 58 -0.58 10.04 3.43
C LYS A 58 -0.03 11.46 3.45
N GLN A 59 1.15 11.67 4.02
CA GLN A 59 1.81 12.96 3.97
C GLN A 59 2.23 13.30 2.53
N LEU A 60 2.85 12.36 1.82
CA LEU A 60 3.23 12.56 0.41
C LEU A 60 2.00 12.85 -0.46
N GLU A 61 0.92 12.08 -0.30
CA GLU A 61 -0.33 12.33 -1.00
C GLU A 61 -0.87 13.74 -0.76
N ALA A 62 -0.76 14.26 0.48
CA ALA A 62 -1.16 15.63 0.80
C ALA A 62 -0.24 16.68 0.14
N GLU A 63 1.07 16.47 0.13
CA GLU A 63 2.05 17.35 -0.52
C GLU A 63 1.88 17.38 -2.05
N LEU A 64 1.49 16.26 -2.66
CA LEU A 64 1.18 16.12 -4.08
C LEU A 64 -0.21 16.67 -4.47
N CYS A 65 -1.12 16.81 -3.50
CA CYS A 65 -2.48 17.30 -3.71
C CYS A 65 -2.61 18.82 -3.48
N ASP A 66 -1.51 19.51 -3.20
CA ASP A 66 -1.49 20.97 -3.36
C ASP A 66 -1.81 21.29 -4.83
N PRO A 67 -2.78 22.18 -5.11
CA PRO A 67 -3.12 22.54 -6.47
C PRO A 67 -1.85 23.06 -7.16
N ASP A 68 -1.47 22.41 -8.24
CA ASP A 68 -0.32 22.83 -9.03
C ASP A 68 -0.52 24.31 -9.39
N PRO A 69 0.35 25.23 -8.94
CA PRO A 69 0.23 26.65 -9.24
C PRO A 69 0.39 26.95 -10.74
N PHE A 70 0.73 25.94 -11.55
CA PHE A 70 0.85 26.00 -13.00
C PHE A 70 -0.32 25.33 -13.75
N MET A 71 -1.33 24.79 -13.07
CA MET A 71 -2.60 24.43 -13.70
C MET A 71 -3.40 25.72 -13.88
N PHE A 72 -3.10 26.45 -14.96
CA PHE A 72 -3.94 27.56 -15.41
C PHE A 72 -5.29 26.99 -15.81
N ASP A 73 -6.38 27.63 -15.38
CA ASP A 73 -7.71 27.37 -15.92
C ASP A 73 -7.66 27.63 -17.43
N ASP A 74 -7.55 26.58 -18.24
CA ASP A 74 -7.68 26.62 -19.70
C ASP A 74 -9.17 26.81 -20.08
N GLU A 75 -9.79 27.87 -19.56
CA GLU A 75 -11.06 28.39 -20.04
C GLU A 75 -10.88 29.86 -20.47
N LEU A 76 -10.50 30.05 -21.74
CA LEU A 76 -10.77 31.27 -22.49
C LEU A 76 -11.25 30.98 -23.91
#